data_AF-A0A1I2JLQ2-F1
#
_entry.id   AF-A0A1I2JLQ2-F1
#
_cell.length_a   1.000
_cell.length_b   1.000
_cell.length_c   1.000
_cell.angle_alpha   90.00
_cell.angle_beta   90.00
_cell.angle_gamma   90.00
#
_symmetry.space_group_name_H-M   'P 1'
#
loop_
_entity.id
_entity.type
_entity.pdbx_description
1 polymer ?
#
loop_
_entity_poly.entity_id
_entity_poly.type
_entity_poly.pdbx_seq_one_letter_code
_entity_poly.pdbx_strand_id
1 'polypeptide(L)' 'MAVTWLDLLDRLANLGGIADVLAVSELDTATRRLSLLRVARDCEEAATAARLLAEAEAADAAAGVRSDG' A
#
# COMPACT_ATOMS: atom_id res chain seq x y z
N MET A 1 -1.82 -9.57 12.22
CA MET A 1 -2.17 -8.20 12.65
C MET A 1 -2.99 -7.58 11.53
N ALA A 2 -4.13 -6.96 11.82
CA ALA A 2 -4.90 -6.24 10.80
C ALA A 2 -4.09 -5.01 10.33
N VAL A 3 -4.11 -4.70 9.04
CA VAL A 3 -3.52 -3.47 8.52
C VAL A 3 -4.40 -2.31 8.96
N THR A 4 -3.81 -1.27 9.55
CA THR A 4 -4.53 -0.04 9.91
C THR A 4 -4.42 1.03 8.81
N TRP A 5 -5.26 2.06 8.90
CA TRP A 5 -5.15 3.25 8.04
C TRP A 5 -3.76 3.89 8.12
N LEU A 6 -3.18 4.00 9.32
CA LEU A 6 -1.84 4.56 9.50
C LEU A 6 -0.76 3.68 8.86
N ASP A 7 -0.86 2.36 9.01
CA ASP A 7 0.07 1.44 8.34
C ASP A 7 0.02 1.58 6.81
N LEU A 8 -1.18 1.81 6.25
CA LEU A 8 -1.36 2.04 4.83
C LEU A 8 -0.73 3.37 4.39
N LEU A 9 -0.96 4.45 5.14
CA LEU A 9 -0.36 5.76 4.84
C LEU A 9 1.17 5.70 4.88
N ASP A 10 1.76 5.04 5.88
CA ASP A 10 3.20 4.88 5.99
C ASP A 10 3.79 4.10 4.81
N ARG A 11 3.10 3.04 4.35
CA ARG A 11 3.51 2.28 3.15
C ARG A 11 3.47 3.14 1.89
N LEU A 12 2.41 3.91 1.70
CA LEU A 12 2.26 4.78 0.53
C LEU A 12 3.29 5.91 0.53
N ALA A 13 3.57 6.50 1.70
CA ALA A 13 4.63 7.50 1.86
C ALA A 13 6.01 6.92 1.52
N ASN A 14 6.32 5.71 1.99
CA ASN A 14 7.56 5.02 1.66
C ASN A 14 7.68 4.74 0.16
N LEU A 15 6.61 4.30 -0.49
CA LEU A 15 6.57 4.11 -1.95
C LEU A 15 6.85 5.41 -2.70
N GLY A 16 6.25 6.53 -2.26
CA GLY A 16 6.53 7.86 -2.80
C GLY A 16 8.00 8.25 -2.66
N GLY A 17 8.57 8.09 -1.45
CA GLY A 17 9.99 8.38 -1.21
C GLY A 17 10.94 7.51 -2.03
N ILE A 18 10.61 6.23 -2.25
CA ILE A 18 11.37 5.35 -3.15
C ILE A 18 11.30 5.88 -4.58
N ALA A 19 10.12 6.28 -5.06
CA ALA A 19 9.95 6.83 -6.40
C ALA A 19 10.81 8.10 -6.60
N ASP A 20 10.85 8.98 -5.61
CA ASP A 20 11.65 10.20 -5.64
C ASP A 20 13.16 9.89 -5.72
N VAL A 21 13.65 8.94 -4.92
CA VAL A 21 15.05 8.51 -4.96
C VAL A 21 15.40 7.91 -6.32
N LEU A 22 14.53 7.05 -6.87
CA LEU A 22 14.75 6.44 -8.19
C LEU A 22 14.75 7.47 -9.32
N ALA A 23 13.97 8.55 -9.21
CA ALA A 23 13.88 9.59 -10.22
C ALA A 23 15.19 10.40 -10.38
N VAL A 24 15.97 10.52 -9.32
CA VAL A 24 17.24 11.29 -9.31
C VAL A 24 18.49 10.42 -9.34
N SER A 25 18.35 9.10 -9.25
CA SER A 25 19.48 8.17 -9.19
C SER A 25 19.97 7.76 -10.59
N GLU A 26 21.28 7.86 -10.82
CA GLU A 26 21.90 7.24 -11.99
C GLU A 26 22.09 5.73 -11.74
N LEU A 27 21.12 4.94 -12.20
CA LEU A 27 21.14 3.48 -12.06
C LEU A 27 21.53 2.82 -13.38
N ASP A 28 22.44 1.85 -13.29
CA ASP A 28 22.69 0.91 -14.39
C ASP A 28 21.43 0.08 -14.73
N THR A 29 21.43 -0.56 -15.89
CA THR A 29 20.28 -1.32 -16.41
C THR A 29 19.83 -2.46 -15.48
N ALA A 30 20.77 -3.17 -14.84
CA ALA A 30 20.45 -4.30 -13.98
C ALA A 30 19.81 -3.82 -12.68
N THR A 31 20.40 -2.80 -12.06
CA THR A 31 19.89 -2.17 -10.84
C THR A 31 18.53 -1.54 -11.08
N ARG A 32 18.35 -0.82 -12.21
CA ARG A 32 17.05 -0.25 -12.61
C ARG A 32 15.99 -1.33 -12.75
N ARG A 33 16.30 -2.45 -13.40
CA ARG A 33 15.37 -3.58 -13.56
C ARG A 33 14.94 -4.14 -12.19
N LEU A 34 15.89 -4.37 -11.28
CA LEU A 34 15.59 -4.89 -9.94
C LEU A 34 14.74 -3.90 -9.13
N SER A 35 15.06 -2.60 -9.18
CA SER A 35 14.27 -1.57 -8.52
C SER A 35 12.83 -1.52 -9.03
N LEU A 36 12.63 -1.60 -10.35
CA LEU A 36 11.28 -1.63 -10.95
C LEU A 36 10.46 -2.84 -10.48
N LEU A 37 11.07 -4.03 -10.44
CA LEU A 37 10.39 -5.24 -9.95
C LEU A 37 10.01 -5.13 -8.47
N ARG A 38 10.87 -4.50 -7.66
CA ARG A 38 10.58 -4.27 -6.25
C ARG A 38 9.46 -3.25 -6.06
N VAL A 39 9.48 -2.14 -6.79
CA VAL A 39 8.38 -1.17 -6.79
C VAL A 39 7.06 -1.82 -7.19
N ALA A 40 7.05 -2.64 -8.24
CA ALA A 40 5.85 -3.35 -8.67
C ALA A 40 5.27 -4.23 -7.55
N ARG A 41 6.13 -5.04 -6.89
CA ARG A 41 5.73 -5.85 -5.74
C ARG A 41 5.18 -5.01 -4.58
N ASP A 42 5.90 -3.96 -4.20
CA ASP A 42 5.51 -3.12 -3.06
C ASP A 42 4.17 -2.40 -3.34
N CYS A 43 3.91 -2.01 -4.60
CA CYS A 43 2.61 -1.49 -5.04
C CYS A 43 1.49 -2.53 -4.95
N GLU A 44 1.73 -3.79 -5.33
CA GLU A 44 0.75 -4.88 -5.19
C GLU A 44 0.42 -5.16 -3.72
N GLU A 45 1.42 -5.15 -2.85
CA GLU A 45 1.24 -5.32 -1.40
C GLU A 45 0.42 -4.15 -0.80
N ALA A 46 0.70 -2.90 -1.21
CA ALA A 46 -0.06 -1.72 -0.78
C ALA A 46 -1.51 -1.75 -1.29
N ALA A 47 -1.73 -2.13 -2.55
CA ALA A 47 -3.06 -2.25 -3.13
C ALA A 47 -3.90 -3.33 -2.42
N THR A 48 -3.28 -4.48 -2.12
CA THR A 48 -3.93 -5.56 -1.36
C THR A 48 -4.33 -5.08 0.03
N ALA A 49 -3.42 -4.38 0.71
CA ALA A 49 -3.66 -3.82 2.04
C ALA A 49 -4.82 -2.81 2.04
N ALA A 50 -4.85 -1.89 1.06
CA ALA A 50 -5.94 -0.92 0.90
C ALA A 50 -7.30 -1.59 0.68
N ARG A 51 -7.36 -2.64 -0.16
CA ARG A 51 -8.60 -3.39 -0.40
C ARG A 51 -9.11 -4.06 0.87
N LEU A 52 -8.24 -4.76 1.60
CA LEU A 52 -8.63 -5.46 2.83
C LEU A 52 -9.15 -4.48 3.91
N LEU A 53 -8.53 -3.31 4.01
CA LEU A 53 -9.00 -2.27 4.94
C LEU A 53 -10.40 -1.77 4.54
N ALA A 54 -10.62 -1.47 3.26
CA ALA A 54 -11.93 -1.03 2.77
C ALA A 54 -13.03 -2.09 2.96
N GLU A 55 -12.72 -3.37 2.73
CA GLU A 55 -13.65 -4.48 2.98
C GLU A 55 -13.99 -4.61 4.47
N ALA A 56 -13.01 -4.42 5.36
CA ALA A 56 -13.22 -4.45 6.81
C ALA A 56 -14.10 -3.29 7.28
N GLU A 57 -13.85 -2.06 6.79
CA GLU A 57 -14.68 -0.89 7.10
C GLU A 57 -16.13 -1.05 6.62
N ALA A 58 -16.32 -1.60 5.42
CA ALA A 58 -17.66 -1.90 4.90
C ALA A 58 -18.39 -2.95 5.75
N ALA A 59 -17.67 -3.99 6.21
CA ALA A 59 -18.24 -5.03 7.06
C ALA A 59 -18.64 -4.49 8.44
N ASP A 60 -17.82 -3.61 9.04
CA ASP A 60 -18.11 -2.96 10.32
C ASP A 60 -19.33 -2.03 10.23
N ALA A 61 -19.40 -1.19 9.19
CA ALA A 61 -20.57 -0.36 8.93
C ALA A 61 -21.86 -1.18 8.79
N ALA A 62 -21.80 -2.32 8.09
CA ALA A 62 -22.93 -3.24 7.96
C ALA A 62 -23.29 -3.98 9.26
N ALA A 63 -22.35 -4.10 10.21
CA ALA A 63 -22.59 -4.68 11.53
C ALA A 63 -23.26 -3.68 12.49
N GLY A 64 -22.83 -2.41 12.48
CA GLY A 64 -23.43 -1.34 13.28
C GLY A 64 -24.89 -1.06 12.90
N VAL A 65 -25.26 -1.18 11.62
CA VAL A 65 -26.67 -1.03 11.19
C VAL A 65 -27.59 -2.14 11.76
N ARG A 66 -27.05 -3.31 12.13
CA ARG A 66 -27.83 -4.45 12.64
C ARG A 66 -28.02 -4.45 14.15
N SER A 67 -27.29 -3.63 14.91
CA SER A 67 -27.47 -3.54 16.37
C SER A 67 -28.57 -2.58 16.80
N ASP A 68 -29.03 -1.73 15.88
CA ASP A 68 -29.88 -0.56 16.18
C ASP A 68 -31.35 -0.74 15.72
N GLY A 69 -31.72 -1.91 15.17
CA GLY A 69 -33.08 -2.23 14.70
C GLY A 69 -33.58 -3.56 15.25
#